data_AF-A0A2Z6QF44-F1
#
_entry.id   AF-A0A2Z6QF44-F1
#
_cell.length_a   1.000
_cell.length_b   1.000
_cell.length_c   1.000
_cell.angle_alpha   90.00
_cell.angle_beta   90.00
_cell.angle_gamma   90.00
#
_symmetry.space_group_name_H-M   'P 1'
#
loop_
_entity.id
_entity.type
_entity.pdbx_description
1 polymer ?
#
loop_
_entity_poly.entity_id
_entity_poly.type
_entity_poly.pdbx_seq_one_letter_code
_entity_poly.pdbx_strand_id
1 'polypeptide(L)'
;MAKTLAEDLKWRIILLHNDGYSKRQIANLLYIGETLVKKVIHIYAKWGCVVNPWKLTPGRKKVFSRSDMNLHKAASERNELLRGVFIASIGHYRIDQLVVFIRGKRYTLLPALTKTGIIAVDIMEGSCTKQRFKEFVVSQVLPQMNPFPSTNSVLVFDNAKIHHDQELLEYLDAFGVKVNFYLLIHQI
;
A
#
# COMPACT_ATOMS: atom_id res chain seq x y z
N MET A 1 -6.21 -22.74 19.59
CA MET A 1 -5.84 -21.34 19.26
C MET A 1 -4.33 -21.29 19.06
N ALA A 2 -3.83 -21.25 17.82
CA ALA A 2 -2.38 -21.23 17.59
C ALA A 2 -1.82 -19.89 18.06
N LYS A 3 -0.88 -19.90 19.02
CA LYS A 3 -0.20 -18.69 19.49
C LYS A 3 0.55 -18.06 18.31
N THR A 4 -0.02 -17.01 17.72
CA THR A 4 0.67 -16.18 16.73
C THR A 4 1.83 -15.49 17.42
N LEU A 5 3.06 -15.78 16.99
CA LEU A 5 4.23 -15.04 17.43
C LEU A 5 4.00 -13.56 17.14
N ALA A 6 4.18 -12.73 18.16
CA ALA A 6 4.07 -11.29 18.04
C ALA A 6 5.13 -10.76 17.04
N GLU A 7 4.77 -9.69 16.32
CA GLU A 7 5.52 -9.20 15.16
C GLU A 7 6.90 -8.63 15.53
N ASP A 8 6.97 -7.99 16.69
CA ASP A 8 8.17 -7.55 17.38
C ASP A 8 9.21 -8.67 17.54
N LEU A 9 8.79 -9.85 17.98
CA LEU A 9 9.67 -10.98 18.18
C LEU A 9 10.21 -11.52 16.85
N LYS A 10 9.45 -11.41 15.76
CA LYS A 10 9.95 -11.77 14.42
C LYS A 10 10.96 -10.76 13.89
N TRP A 11 10.74 -9.47 14.11
CA TRP A 11 11.72 -8.44 13.76
C TRP A 11 13.02 -8.63 14.55
N ARG A 12 12.93 -9.02 15.83
CA ARG A 12 14.10 -9.33 16.66
C ARG A 12 14.91 -10.51 16.12
N ILE A 13 14.26 -11.52 15.53
CA ILE A 13 14.94 -12.62 14.83
C ILE A 13 15.74 -12.10 13.63
N ILE A 14 15.17 -11.20 12.82
CA ILE A 14 15.83 -10.66 11.62
C ILE A 14 17.01 -9.77 11.99
N LEU A 15 16.86 -8.93 13.02
CA LEU A 15 17.95 -8.07 13.51
C LEU A 15 19.17 -8.91 13.90
N LEU A 16 18.98 -9.92 14.75
CA LEU A 16 20.08 -10.79 15.19
C LEU A 16 20.69 -11.56 14.02
N HIS A 17 19.89 -11.96 13.03
CA HIS A 17 20.42 -12.62 11.84
C HIS A 17 21.31 -11.70 11.00
N ASN A 18 20.92 -10.45 10.83
CA ASN A 18 21.69 -9.43 10.11
C ASN A 18 22.97 -9.03 10.87
N ASP A 19 22.95 -9.09 12.21
CA ASP A 19 24.12 -8.91 13.08
C ASP A 19 25.08 -10.12 13.06
N GLY A 20 24.81 -11.14 12.24
CA GLY A 20 25.70 -12.28 12.04
C GLY A 20 25.48 -13.45 13.01
N TYR A 21 24.45 -13.42 13.86
CA TYR A 21 24.15 -14.54 14.75
C TYR A 21 23.63 -15.75 13.95
N SER A 22 24.12 -16.94 14.31
CA SER A 22 23.61 -18.19 13.76
C SER A 22 22.17 -18.45 14.23
N LYS A 23 21.41 -19.20 13.42
CA LYS A 23 20.01 -19.55 13.72
C LYS A 23 19.85 -20.22 15.10
N ARG A 24 20.84 -21.02 15.50
CA ARG A 24 20.90 -21.69 16.80
C ARG A 24 21.14 -20.71 17.95
N GLN A 25 22.04 -19.74 17.77
CA GLN A 25 22.27 -18.67 18.75
C GLN A 25 21.02 -17.81 18.94
N ILE A 26 20.34 -17.46 17.85
CA ILE A 26 19.09 -16.68 17.90
C ILE A 26 17.99 -17.43 18.65
N ALA A 27 17.83 -18.73 18.34
CA ALA A 27 16.85 -19.59 19.00
C ALA A 27 17.07 -19.65 20.52
N ASN A 28 18.32 -19.84 20.95
CA ASN A 28 18.69 -19.87 22.36
C ASN A 28 18.50 -18.51 23.04
N LEU A 29 18.89 -17.41 22.39
CA LEU A 29 18.83 -16.06 22.95
C LEU A 29 17.39 -15.57 23.16
N LEU A 30 16.49 -15.93 22.25
CA LEU A 30 15.09 -15.52 22.29
C LEU A 30 14.15 -16.55 22.94
N TYR A 31 14.69 -17.68 23.42
CA TYR A 31 13.92 -18.80 23.98
C TYR A 31 12.82 -19.29 23.03
N ILE A 32 13.13 -19.43 21.74
CA ILE A 32 12.21 -19.89 20.70
C ILE A 32 12.78 -21.08 19.91
N GLY A 33 11.92 -21.83 19.23
CA GLY A 33 12.35 -22.93 18.38
C GLY A 33 13.14 -22.47 17.15
N GLU A 34 14.23 -23.16 16.83
CA GLU A 34 15.06 -22.88 15.65
C GLU A 34 14.27 -22.99 14.32
N THR A 35 13.23 -23.83 14.30
CA THR A 35 12.31 -23.95 13.16
C THR A 35 11.52 -22.65 12.92
N LEU A 36 11.18 -21.91 13.96
CA LEU A 36 10.52 -20.62 13.87
C LEU A 36 11.49 -19.56 13.33
N VAL A 37 12.73 -19.55 13.84
CA VAL A 37 13.82 -18.69 13.33
C VAL A 37 14.01 -18.90 11.84
N LYS A 38 14.15 -20.16 11.39
CA LYS A 38 14.26 -20.53 9.98
C LYS A 38 13.07 -20.03 9.14
N LYS A 39 11.85 -20.21 9.63
CA LYS A 39 10.63 -19.76 8.93
C LYS A 39 10.59 -18.24 8.78
N VAL A 40 10.90 -17.50 9.83
CA VAL A 40 10.90 -16.02 9.83
C VAL A 40 11.97 -15.48 8.88
N ILE A 41 13.19 -16.00 8.94
CA ILE A 41 14.26 -15.63 8.01
C ILE A 41 13.87 -15.95 6.56
N HIS A 42 13.24 -17.10 6.30
CA HIS A 42 12.78 -17.46 4.95
C HIS A 42 11.70 -16.51 4.44
N ILE A 43 10.73 -16.14 5.28
CA ILE A 43 9.68 -15.15 4.92
C ILE A 43 10.34 -13.80 4.60
N TYR A 44 11.27 -13.35 5.44
CA TYR A 44 11.98 -12.10 5.24
C TYR A 44 12.81 -12.10 3.95
N ALA A 45 13.61 -13.16 3.70
CA ALA A 45 14.39 -13.29 2.47
C ALA A 45 13.53 -13.31 1.20
N LYS A 46 12.29 -13.82 1.29
CA LYS A 46 11.37 -13.93 0.16
C LYS A 46 10.57 -12.65 -0.10
N TRP A 47 10.25 -11.88 0.95
CA TRP A 47 9.26 -10.81 0.87
C TRP A 47 9.68 -9.45 1.46
N GLY A 48 10.83 -9.36 2.13
CA GLY A 48 11.29 -8.14 2.82
C GLY A 48 10.51 -7.82 4.10
N CYS A 49 9.62 -8.70 4.54
CA CYS A 49 8.79 -8.51 5.73
C CYS A 49 8.69 -9.79 6.57
N VAL A 50 8.34 -9.65 7.85
CA VAL A 50 8.27 -10.77 8.81
C VAL A 50 6.88 -11.44 8.89
N VAL A 51 5.91 -10.89 8.18
CA VAL A 51 4.56 -11.43 8.05
C VAL A 51 4.32 -11.74 6.58
N ASN A 52 3.79 -12.93 6.27
CA ASN A 52 3.42 -13.23 4.89
C ASN A 52 2.34 -12.24 4.42
N PRO A 53 2.62 -11.39 3.42
CA PRO A 53 1.69 -10.36 2.96
C PRO A 53 0.44 -10.95 2.28
N TRP A 54 0.48 -12.24 1.93
CA TRP A 54 -0.62 -12.98 1.33
C TRP A 54 -1.38 -13.86 2.32
N LYS A 55 -1.10 -13.75 3.63
CA LYS A 55 -1.79 -14.51 4.68
C LYS A 55 -3.20 -14.01 4.99
N LEU A 56 -3.80 -13.21 4.10
CA LEU A 56 -5.18 -12.76 4.26
C LEU A 56 -6.13 -13.95 4.16
N THR A 57 -7.19 -13.93 4.97
CA THR A 57 -8.41 -14.70 4.75
C THR A 57 -8.81 -14.58 3.28
N PRO A 58 -9.30 -15.66 2.62
CA PRO A 58 -9.62 -15.61 1.20
C PRO A 58 -10.73 -14.58 0.97
N GLY A 59 -10.31 -13.37 0.65
CA GLY A 59 -11.17 -12.28 0.24
C GLY A 59 -11.55 -12.42 -1.23
N ARG A 60 -12.48 -11.56 -1.63
CA ARG A 60 -12.96 -11.41 -3.01
C ARG A 60 -11.80 -11.44 -4.02
N LYS A 61 -12.00 -12.14 -5.16
CA LYS A 61 -11.02 -12.20 -6.27
C LYS A 61 -10.42 -10.82 -6.54
N LYS A 62 -9.09 -10.76 -6.63
CA LYS A 62 -8.35 -9.52 -6.89
C LYS A 62 -8.84 -8.89 -8.20
N VAL A 63 -9.24 -7.62 -8.11
CA VAL A 63 -9.64 -6.79 -9.25
C VAL A 63 -8.41 -6.35 -10.06
N PHE A 64 -7.26 -6.24 -9.39
CA PHE A 64 -6.00 -5.80 -9.99
C PHE A 64 -5.26 -6.91 -10.74
N SER A 65 -4.80 -6.59 -11.96
CA SER A 65 -4.00 -7.46 -12.80
C SER A 65 -2.58 -7.66 -12.24
N ARG A 66 -1.82 -8.59 -12.84
CA ARG A 66 -0.43 -8.82 -12.45
C ARG A 66 0.46 -7.60 -12.72
N SER A 67 0.16 -6.85 -13.77
CA SER A 67 0.85 -5.60 -14.12
C SER A 67 0.58 -4.52 -13.08
N ASP A 68 -0.66 -4.40 -12.62
CA ASP A 68 -1.05 -3.45 -11.56
C ASP A 68 -0.34 -3.77 -10.24
N MET A 69 -0.17 -5.06 -9.92
CA MET A 69 0.60 -5.48 -8.75
C MET A 69 2.10 -5.17 -8.86
N ASN A 70 2.68 -5.16 -10.06
CA ASN A 70 4.09 -4.78 -10.24
C ASN A 70 4.32 -3.29 -9.92
N LEU A 71 3.34 -2.43 -10.22
CA LEU A 71 3.38 -1.01 -9.88
C LEU A 71 3.40 -0.79 -8.36
N HIS A 72 2.55 -1.53 -7.63
CA HIS A 72 2.58 -1.56 -6.16
C HIS A 72 3.93 -2.03 -5.61
N LYS A 73 4.52 -3.07 -6.22
CA LYS A 73 5.82 -3.61 -5.81
C LYS A 73 6.93 -2.56 -5.98
N ALA A 74 6.98 -1.89 -7.12
CA ALA A 74 7.97 -0.85 -7.40
C ALA A 74 7.87 0.34 -6.42
N ALA A 75 6.65 0.74 -6.04
CA ALA A 75 6.45 1.77 -5.01
C ALA A 75 6.96 1.30 -3.63
N SER A 76 6.77 0.03 -3.29
CA SER A 76 7.29 -0.56 -2.04
C SER A 76 8.81 -0.67 -2.02
N GLU A 77 9.45 -1.07 -3.12
CA GLU A 77 10.91 -1.20 -3.23
C GLU A 77 11.62 0.15 -3.09
N ARG A 78 11.08 1.23 -3.68
CA ARG A 78 11.61 2.60 -3.50
C ARG A 78 11.65 3.03 -2.03
N ASN A 79 10.64 2.64 -1.25
CA ASN A 79 10.59 2.92 0.18
C ASN A 79 11.67 2.22 0.98
N GLU A 80 12.08 1.02 0.56
CA GLU A 80 13.11 0.23 1.23
C GLU A 80 14.51 0.78 0.96
N LEU A 81 14.80 1.18 -0.28
CA LEU A 81 16.08 1.82 -0.64
C LEU A 81 16.32 3.12 0.14
N LEU A 82 15.29 3.95 0.29
CA LEU A 82 15.38 5.19 1.08
C LEU A 82 15.68 4.91 2.56
N ARG A 83 15.19 3.80 3.12
CA ARG A 83 15.57 3.37 4.47
C ARG A 83 17.04 2.99 4.54
N GLY A 84 17.53 2.22 3.56
CA GLY A 84 18.94 1.82 3.50
C GLY A 84 19.89 3.02 3.42
N VAL A 85 19.58 4.00 2.57
CA VAL A 85 20.38 5.23 2.42
C VAL A 85 20.36 6.08 3.69
N PHE A 86 19.19 6.24 4.33
CA PHE A 86 19.08 6.98 5.58
C PHE A 86 19.92 6.34 6.69
N ILE A 87 19.87 5.02 6.84
CA ILE A 87 20.67 4.26 7.81
C ILE A 87 22.17 4.45 7.56
N ALA A 88 22.61 4.45 6.30
CA ALA A 88 24.01 4.67 5.93
C ALA A 88 24.49 6.11 6.21
N SER A 89 23.57 7.09 6.19
CA SER A 89 23.91 8.52 6.35
C SER A 89 24.10 9.00 7.79
N ILE A 90 23.50 8.32 8.79
CA ILE A 90 23.54 8.75 10.20
C ILE A 90 24.57 7.93 10.98
N GLY A 91 25.83 7.99 10.53
CA GLY A 91 26.94 7.22 11.08
C GLY A 91 26.96 7.11 12.62
N HIS A 92 27.32 5.92 13.09
CA HIS A 92 27.77 5.59 14.46
C HIS A 92 26.74 5.50 15.60
N TYR A 93 25.43 5.51 15.36
CA TYR A 93 24.46 5.19 16.42
C TYR A 93 24.23 3.68 16.56
N ARG A 94 24.07 3.20 17.80
CA ARG A 94 23.68 1.80 18.08
C ARG A 94 22.18 1.62 17.77
N ILE A 95 21.81 0.50 17.15
CA ILE A 95 20.46 0.21 16.61
C ILE A 95 19.35 0.36 17.68
N ASP A 96 19.68 0.11 18.95
CA ASP A 96 18.84 0.26 20.13
C ASP A 96 18.51 1.73 20.50
N GLN A 97 19.30 2.69 20.02
CA GLN A 97 19.08 4.13 20.24
C GLN A 97 18.26 4.79 19.12
N LEU A 98 18.06 4.07 18.00
CA LEU A 98 17.28 4.51 16.84
C LEU A 98 15.87 3.89 16.84
N VAL A 99 15.12 4.04 17.94
CA VAL A 99 13.64 3.97 17.86
C VAL A 99 13.12 5.29 17.29
N VAL A 100 13.73 5.76 16.21
CA VAL A 100 13.14 6.80 15.38
C VAL A 100 12.03 6.08 14.63
N PHE A 101 10.78 6.42 14.91
CA PHE A 101 9.68 6.15 14.00
C PHE A 101 9.99 6.88 12.70
N ILE A 102 10.87 6.34 11.87
CA ILE A 102 11.06 6.77 10.49
C ILE A 102 9.75 6.35 9.83
N ARG A 103 8.76 7.24 9.84
CA ARG A 103 7.61 7.12 8.95
C ARG A 103 8.20 7.08 7.55
N GLY A 104 8.31 5.88 6.99
CA GLY A 104 8.69 5.71 5.59
C GLY A 104 7.79 6.59 4.74
N LYS A 105 8.31 7.04 3.58
CA LYS A 105 7.51 7.85 2.66
C LYS A 105 6.22 7.11 2.34
N ARG A 106 5.09 7.73 2.64
CA ARG A 106 3.79 7.17 2.31
C ARG A 106 3.50 7.54 0.88
N TYR A 107 3.10 6.58 0.07
CA TYR A 107 2.59 6.85 -1.26
C TYR A 107 1.09 6.56 -1.27
N THR A 108 0.31 7.50 -1.77
CA THR A 108 -1.11 7.31 -2.08
C THR A 108 -1.23 6.89 -3.53
N LEU A 109 -2.02 5.86 -3.77
CA LEU A 109 -2.40 5.41 -5.10
C LEU A 109 -3.84 5.84 -5.35
N LEU A 110 -4.07 6.51 -6.47
CA LEU A 110 -5.37 6.98 -6.90
C LEU A 110 -5.72 6.32 -8.25
N PRO A 111 -6.31 5.11 -8.24
CA PRO A 111 -6.73 4.44 -9.46
C PRO A 111 -8.17 4.84 -9.84
N ALA A 112 -8.42 4.98 -11.14
CA ALA A 112 -9.76 5.01 -11.73
C ALA A 112 -10.03 3.67 -12.41
N LEU A 113 -11.15 3.03 -12.06
CA LEU A 113 -11.49 1.66 -12.45
C LEU A 113 -12.79 1.63 -13.24
N THR A 114 -12.85 0.77 -14.23
CA THR A 114 -14.06 0.39 -14.97
C THR A 114 -14.33 -1.11 -14.79
N LYS A 115 -15.41 -1.62 -15.39
CA LYS A 115 -15.71 -3.06 -15.38
C LYS A 115 -14.64 -3.90 -16.10
N THR A 116 -13.87 -3.31 -17.01
CA THR A 116 -12.88 -4.00 -17.83
C THR A 116 -11.45 -3.85 -17.28
N GLY A 117 -11.22 -2.91 -16.35
CA GLY A 117 -9.91 -2.74 -15.73
C GLY A 117 -9.62 -1.29 -15.32
N ILE A 118 -8.34 -1.04 -15.04
CA ILE A 118 -7.85 0.29 -14.70
C ILE A 118 -7.77 1.16 -15.96
N ILE A 119 -8.27 2.39 -15.89
CA ILE A 119 -8.19 3.37 -16.98
C ILE A 119 -7.21 4.51 -16.70
N ALA A 120 -6.93 4.80 -15.43
CA ALA A 120 -5.93 5.79 -15.03
C ALA A 120 -5.38 5.47 -13.63
N VAL A 121 -4.13 5.85 -13.36
CA VAL A 121 -3.50 5.74 -12.03
C VAL A 121 -2.59 6.94 -11.80
N ASP A 122 -2.79 7.65 -10.68
CA ASP A 122 -1.77 8.57 -10.14
C ASP A 122 -1.12 7.97 -8.88
N ILE A 123 0.19 8.16 -8.75
CA ILE A 123 0.99 7.77 -7.58
C ILE A 123 1.60 9.04 -7.02
N MET A 124 1.26 9.35 -5.78
CA MET A 124 1.72 10.58 -5.11
C MET A 124 2.34 10.29 -3.76
N GLU A 125 3.44 10.98 -3.44
CA GLU A 125 3.99 10.96 -2.09
C GLU A 125 3.07 11.78 -1.16
N GLY A 126 2.75 11.24 0.01
CA GLY A 126 1.85 11.84 0.98
C GLY A 126 0.38 11.51 0.72
N SER A 127 -0.50 12.33 1.30
CA SER A 127 -1.96 12.22 1.18
C SER A 127 -2.47 12.87 -0.11
N CYS A 128 -3.56 12.35 -0.68
CA CYS A 128 -4.25 12.99 -1.80
C CYS A 128 -4.95 14.27 -1.32
N THR A 129 -4.66 15.40 -1.97
CA THR A 129 -5.32 16.69 -1.71
C THR A 129 -6.53 16.87 -2.62
N LYS A 130 -7.45 17.75 -2.24
CA LYS A 130 -8.63 18.07 -3.07
C LYS A 130 -8.22 18.54 -4.47
N GLN A 131 -7.24 19.44 -4.55
CA GLN A 131 -6.72 19.97 -5.82
C GLN A 131 -6.15 18.86 -6.71
N ARG A 132 -5.30 17.99 -6.14
CA ARG A 132 -4.69 16.89 -6.90
C ARG A 132 -5.72 15.87 -7.36
N PHE A 133 -6.74 15.62 -6.56
CA PHE A 133 -7.88 14.80 -6.96
C PHE A 133 -8.62 15.41 -8.16
N LYS A 134 -8.93 16.71 -8.15
CA LYS A 134 -9.57 17.41 -9.28
C LYS A 134 -8.73 17.30 -10.55
N GLU A 135 -7.44 17.60 -10.44
CA GLU A 135 -6.49 17.50 -11.56
C GLU A 135 -6.46 16.09 -12.12
N PHE A 136 -6.40 15.06 -11.29
CA PHE A 136 -6.44 13.66 -11.73
C PHE A 136 -7.74 13.34 -12.48
N VAL A 137 -8.89 13.72 -11.95
CA VAL A 137 -10.19 13.47 -12.59
C VAL A 137 -10.28 14.16 -13.95
N VAL A 138 -9.94 15.45 -14.02
CA VAL A 138 -10.05 16.23 -15.26
C VAL A 138 -9.02 15.81 -16.30
N SER A 139 -7.76 15.59 -15.90
CA SER A 139 -6.67 15.35 -16.84
C SER A 139 -6.53 13.90 -17.29
N GLN A 140 -6.91 12.93 -16.44
CA GLN A 140 -6.68 11.51 -16.73
C GLN A 140 -7.96 10.68 -16.84
N VAL A 141 -9.01 11.01 -16.06
CA VAL A 141 -10.23 10.21 -16.04
C VAL A 141 -11.22 10.68 -17.10
N LEU A 142 -11.54 11.98 -17.12
CA LEU A 142 -12.52 12.57 -18.03
C LEU A 142 -12.24 12.29 -19.52
N PRO A 143 -10.99 12.31 -20.03
CA PRO A 143 -10.72 11.98 -21.43
C PRO A 143 -11.06 10.53 -21.82
N GLN A 144 -11.22 9.64 -20.83
CA GLN A 144 -11.59 8.23 -21.03
C GLN A 144 -13.11 8.00 -20.88
N MET A 145 -13.87 9.06 -20.60
CA MET A 145 -15.31 9.02 -20.37
C MET A 145 -16.11 9.48 -21.59
N ASN A 146 -17.37 9.07 -21.65
CA ASN A 146 -18.32 9.51 -22.67
C ASN A 146 -19.54 10.17 -22.03
N PRO A 147 -20.31 11.00 -22.76
CA PRO A 147 -21.58 11.53 -22.28
C PRO A 147 -22.59 10.42 -21.97
N PHE A 148 -23.35 10.58 -20.88
CA PHE A 148 -24.41 9.64 -20.50
C PHE A 148 -25.54 9.63 -21.55
N PRO A 149 -26.09 8.46 -21.96
CA PRO A 149 -25.98 7.12 -21.36
C PRO A 149 -24.95 6.16 -21.99
N SER A 150 -23.89 6.67 -22.61
CA SER A 150 -22.89 5.85 -23.31
C SER A 150 -22.06 4.96 -22.36
N THR A 151 -21.21 4.10 -22.91
CA THR A 151 -20.25 3.34 -22.09
C THR A 151 -19.26 4.28 -21.38
N ASN A 152 -18.87 3.95 -20.15
CA ASN A 152 -17.98 4.78 -19.32
C ASN A 152 -18.48 6.22 -19.10
N SER A 153 -19.79 6.39 -18.90
CA SER A 153 -20.40 7.72 -18.73
C SER A 153 -20.83 8.07 -17.30
N VAL A 154 -20.62 7.15 -16.35
CA VAL A 154 -21.00 7.34 -14.95
C VAL A 154 -19.74 7.25 -14.10
N LEU A 155 -19.41 8.33 -13.41
CA LEU A 155 -18.33 8.38 -12.44
C LEU A 155 -18.89 8.08 -11.05
N VAL A 156 -18.23 7.16 -10.35
CA VAL A 156 -18.67 6.70 -9.04
C VAL A 156 -17.62 7.04 -8.00
N PHE A 157 -18.01 7.83 -7.00
CA PHE A 157 -17.17 8.20 -5.87
C PHE A 157 -17.68 7.57 -4.58
N ASP A 158 -16.75 7.35 -3.63
CA ASP A 158 -17.14 7.11 -2.25
C ASP A 158 -17.58 8.43 -1.58
N ASN A 159 -18.05 8.38 -0.34
CA ASN A 159 -18.55 9.58 0.35
C ASN A 159 -17.46 10.44 1.01
N ALA A 160 -16.18 10.32 0.60
CA ALA A 160 -15.11 11.11 1.19
C ALA A 160 -15.28 12.61 0.89
N LYS A 161 -14.97 13.45 1.88
CA LYS A 161 -15.10 14.93 1.79
C LYS A 161 -14.37 15.54 0.60
N ILE A 162 -13.27 14.92 0.14
CA ILE A 162 -12.49 15.42 -1.00
C ILE A 162 -13.21 15.28 -2.34
N HIS A 163 -14.24 14.41 -2.43
CA HIS A 163 -15.03 14.19 -3.64
C HIS A 163 -16.22 15.15 -3.75
N HIS A 164 -16.58 15.81 -2.64
CA HIS A 164 -17.65 16.81 -2.57
C HIS A 164 -17.10 18.19 -2.94
N ASP A 165 -16.74 18.36 -4.22
CA ASP A 165 -16.30 19.62 -4.79
C ASP A 165 -17.28 20.12 -5.85
N GLN A 166 -18.02 21.18 -5.53
CA GLN A 166 -19.08 21.69 -6.39
C GLN A 166 -18.56 22.12 -7.77
N GLU A 167 -17.42 22.79 -7.82
CA GLU A 167 -16.78 23.23 -9.07
C GLU A 167 -16.43 22.05 -9.98
N LEU A 168 -15.86 20.97 -9.42
CA LEU A 168 -15.61 19.74 -10.18
C LEU A 168 -16.91 19.11 -10.69
N LEU A 169 -17.95 19.05 -9.87
CA LEU A 169 -19.23 18.44 -10.24
C LEU A 169 -19.91 19.19 -11.39
N GLU A 170 -19.94 20.52 -11.31
CA GLU A 170 -20.47 21.39 -12.38
C GLU A 170 -19.66 21.25 -13.67
N TYR A 171 -18.33 21.16 -13.55
CA TYR A 171 -17.48 20.94 -14.71
C TYR A 171 -17.76 19.59 -15.38
N LEU A 172 -17.90 18.50 -14.61
CA LEU A 172 -18.20 17.17 -15.17
C LEU A 172 -19.60 17.11 -15.82
N ASP A 173 -20.58 17.78 -15.24
CA ASP A 173 -21.94 17.87 -15.78
C ASP A 173 -21.96 18.58 -17.15
N ALA A 174 -21.14 19.62 -17.32
CA ALA A 174 -20.98 20.30 -18.60
C ALA A 174 -20.45 19.40 -19.74
N PHE A 175 -19.75 18.31 -19.39
CA PHE A 175 -19.31 17.27 -20.33
C PHE A 175 -20.31 16.10 -20.47
N GLY A 176 -21.49 16.19 -19.84
CA GLY A 176 -22.52 15.16 -19.85
C GLY A 176 -22.16 13.92 -19.04
N VAL A 177 -21.20 14.03 -18.11
CA VAL A 177 -20.81 12.92 -17.23
C VAL A 177 -21.69 12.90 -16.00
N LYS A 178 -22.32 11.75 -15.74
CA LYS A 178 -23.14 11.58 -14.53
C LYS A 178 -22.27 11.18 -13.35
N VAL A 179 -22.35 11.90 -12.23
CA VAL A 179 -21.62 11.57 -11.00
C VAL A 179 -22.57 10.98 -9.96
N ASN A 180 -22.19 9.84 -9.37
CA ASN A 180 -22.92 9.20 -8.28
C ASN A 180 -22.01 8.99 -7.07
N PHE A 181 -22.54 9.22 -5.88
CA PHE A 181 -21.89 8.90 -4.61
C PHE A 181 -22.52 7.64 -4.01
N TYR A 182 -21.70 6.66 -3.63
CA TYR A 182 -22.18 5.51 -2.85
C TYR A 182 -21.80 5.66 -1.37
N LEU A 183 -22.80 5.51 -0.52
CA LEU A 183 -22.58 5.17 0.88
C LEU A 183 -22.15 3.70 0.91
N LEU A 184 -20.99 3.41 1.53
CA LEU A 184 -20.66 2.07 1.99
C LEU A 184 -21.58 1.73 3.17
N ILE A 185 -22.88 1.52 2.91
CA ILE A 185 -23.79 0.98 3.91
C ILE A 185 -23.51 -0.52 3.96
N HIS A 186 -22.94 -0.96 5.08
CA HIS A 186 -22.84 -2.34 5.56
C HIS A 186 -22.73 -3.45 4.50
N GLN A 187 -21.50 -3.93 4.26
CA GLN A 187 -21.36 -5.35 3.97
C GLN A 187 -21.45 -6.13 5.30
N ILE A 188 -22.40 -7.06 5.31
CA ILE A 188 -22.64 -8.12 6.31
C ILE A 188 -21.34 -8.89 6.57
#